data_AF-A0A1I0S7X3-F1
#
_entry.id   AF-A0A1I0S7X3-F1
#
_cell.length_a   1.000
_cell.length_b   1.000
_cell.length_c   1.000
_cell.angle_alpha   90.00
_cell.angle_beta   90.00
_cell.angle_gamma   90.00
#
_symmetry.space_group_name_H-M   'P 1'
#
loop_
_entity.id
_entity.type
_entity.pdbx_description
1 polymer ?
#
loop_
_entity_poly.entity_id
_entity_poly.type
_entity_poly.pdbx_seq_one_letter_code
_entity_poly.pdbx_strand_id
1 'polypeptide(L)'
;MKTGIDVKFVQERYAKMSDNELVYLVTQNANGLTPEALEVAKNEIKKRGFNPRLSNALDAQNKTDYTVEEIDNYCQLINRLNCPICDSAEDTLNATQTMEVMSFVILTQWKKKVHVGCPDCLDELNNNALGKSIALGWWGFPWGMIRTIEAIILNIKNKRSNHLDTPNEFLRSFVVTNIGQLEAHKADRSRLRHVISETLE
;
A
#
# COMPACT_ATOMS: atom_id res chain seq x y z
N MET A 1 -19.99 16.89 27.21
CA MET A 1 -20.19 17.40 25.84
C MET A 1 -20.25 16.20 24.91
N LYS A 2 -21.39 15.94 24.25
CA LYS A 2 -21.47 14.87 23.24
C LYS A 2 -20.68 15.37 22.03
N THR A 3 -19.45 14.91 21.86
CA THR A 3 -18.75 14.95 20.57
C THR A 3 -19.46 13.95 19.65
N GLY A 4 -20.71 14.27 19.31
CA GLY A 4 -21.66 13.32 18.77
C GLY A 4 -21.77 13.51 17.28
N ILE A 5 -21.01 12.71 16.53
CA ILE A 5 -21.45 12.33 15.19
C ILE A 5 -22.90 11.83 15.33
N ASP A 6 -23.80 12.33 14.49
CA ASP A 6 -25.17 11.81 14.46
C ASP A 6 -25.13 10.38 13.92
N VAL A 7 -25.20 9.42 14.84
CA VAL A 7 -25.16 7.98 14.54
C VAL A 7 -26.23 7.61 13.53
N LYS A 8 -27.41 8.26 13.55
CA LYS A 8 -28.47 8.00 12.58
C LYS A 8 -28.08 8.47 11.19
N PHE A 9 -27.45 9.64 11.08
CA PHE A 9 -26.94 10.14 9.81
C PHE A 9 -25.90 9.19 9.19
N VAL A 10 -24.97 8.66 10.00
CA VAL A 10 -23.97 7.68 9.53
C VAL A 10 -24.65 6.38 9.10
N GLN A 11 -25.59 5.88 9.89
CA GLN A 11 -26.38 4.68 9.54
C GLN A 11 -27.11 4.85 8.21
N GLU A 12 -27.80 5.97 8.00
CA GLU A 12 -28.50 6.26 6.75
C GLU A 12 -27.54 6.38 5.57
N ARG A 13 -26.38 6.99 5.77
CA ARG A 13 -25.35 7.10 4.73
C ARG A 13 -24.84 5.72 4.32
N TYR A 14 -24.47 4.87 5.26
CA TYR A 14 -23.96 3.53 4.95
C TYR A 14 -25.04 2.63 4.38
N ALA A 15 -26.29 2.73 4.85
CA ALA A 15 -27.42 1.99 4.28
C ALA A 15 -27.68 2.34 2.81
N LYS A 16 -27.36 3.57 2.37
CA LYS A 16 -27.50 4.01 0.98
C LYS A 16 -26.32 3.62 0.07
N MET A 17 -25.19 3.18 0.64
CA MET A 17 -24.05 2.71 -0.15
C MET A 17 -24.37 1.39 -0.84
N SER A 18 -23.92 1.24 -2.07
CA SER A 18 -23.84 -0.05 -2.74
C SER A 18 -22.87 -0.99 -2.00
N ASP A 19 -22.97 -2.28 -2.30
CA ASP A 19 -22.10 -3.29 -1.69
C ASP A 19 -20.62 -3.04 -1.99
N ASN A 20 -20.30 -2.62 -3.22
CA ASN A 20 -18.93 -2.29 -3.61
C ASN A 20 -18.39 -1.06 -2.88
N GLU A 21 -19.21 -0.01 -2.73
CA GLU A 21 -18.81 1.19 -1.99
C GLU A 21 -18.56 0.89 -0.51
N LEU A 22 -19.40 0.04 0.10
CA LEU A 22 -19.24 -0.36 1.49
C LEU A 22 -18.00 -1.24 1.67
N VAL A 23 -17.74 -2.20 0.77
CA VAL A 23 -16.52 -3.01 0.80
C VAL A 23 -15.28 -2.14 0.62
N TYR A 24 -15.30 -1.18 -0.30
CA TYR A 24 -14.20 -0.25 -0.51
C TYR A 24 -13.92 0.60 0.74
N LEU A 25 -14.96 1.21 1.32
CA LEU A 25 -14.85 1.96 2.57
C LEU A 25 -14.19 1.12 3.67
N VAL A 26 -14.71 -0.10 3.86
CA VAL A 26 -14.32 -1.00 4.94
C VAL A 26 -12.90 -1.52 4.79
N THR A 27 -12.38 -1.66 3.57
CA THR A 27 -11.06 -2.25 3.33
C THR A 27 -9.95 -1.24 3.09
N GLN A 28 -10.28 -0.01 2.66
CA GLN A 28 -9.29 0.97 2.21
C GLN A 28 -9.44 2.36 2.83
N ASN A 29 -10.61 2.70 3.37
CA ASN A 29 -10.91 4.09 3.78
C ASN A 29 -11.62 4.15 5.14
N ALA A 30 -11.28 3.22 6.05
CA ALA A 30 -11.86 3.16 7.38
C ALA A 30 -10.92 3.66 8.48
N ASN A 31 -9.68 4.04 8.15
CA ASN A 31 -8.72 4.58 9.11
C ASN A 31 -9.22 5.91 9.70
N GLY A 32 -9.20 6.01 11.03
CA GLY A 32 -9.59 7.22 11.75
C GLY A 32 -11.10 7.39 11.94
N LEU A 33 -11.89 6.35 11.68
CA LEU A 33 -13.31 6.36 12.02
C LEU A 33 -13.49 6.41 13.55
N THR A 34 -14.52 7.13 14.00
CA THR A 34 -14.86 7.15 15.43
C THR A 34 -15.40 5.79 15.88
N PRO A 35 -15.30 5.44 17.17
CA PRO A 35 -15.85 4.19 17.70
C PRO A 35 -17.32 3.97 17.32
N GLU A 36 -18.13 5.03 17.32
CA GLU A 36 -19.55 4.94 16.93
C GLU A 36 -19.72 4.63 15.45
N ALA A 37 -18.92 5.26 14.57
CA ALA A 37 -18.97 5.01 13.13
C ALA A 37 -18.48 3.59 12.78
N LEU A 38 -17.50 3.07 13.53
CA LEU A 38 -17.03 1.68 13.40
C LEU A 38 -18.13 0.68 13.74
N GLU A 39 -18.82 0.87 14.86
CA GLU A 39 -19.92 -0.01 15.24
C GLU A 39 -21.08 0.05 14.23
N VAL A 40 -21.37 1.21 13.65
CA VAL A 40 -22.36 1.34 12.58
C VAL A 40 -21.93 0.55 11.33
N ALA A 41 -20.66 0.66 10.92
CA ALA A 41 -20.15 -0.09 9.78
C ALA A 41 -20.21 -1.62 10.02
N LYS A 42 -19.79 -2.09 11.19
CA LYS A 42 -19.84 -3.52 11.57
C LYS A 42 -21.27 -4.07 11.56
N ASN A 43 -22.22 -3.29 12.06
CA ASN A 43 -23.63 -3.67 12.06
C ASN A 43 -24.19 -3.77 10.64
N GLU A 44 -23.83 -2.84 9.76
CA GLU A 44 -24.25 -2.88 8.35
C GLU A 44 -23.62 -4.08 7.60
N ILE A 45 -22.34 -4.39 7.85
CA ILE A 45 -21.68 -5.59 7.32
C ILE A 45 -22.45 -6.85 7.73
N LYS A 46 -22.76 -6.98 9.02
CA LYS A 46 -23.49 -8.13 9.56
C LYS A 46 -24.90 -8.23 8.99
N LYS A 47 -25.61 -7.10 8.88
CA LYS A 47 -26.98 -7.02 8.34
C LYS A 47 -27.05 -7.46 6.87
N ARG A 48 -26.03 -7.14 6.06
CA ARG A 48 -25.95 -7.54 4.65
C ARG A 48 -25.42 -8.97 4.44
N GLY A 49 -25.05 -9.67 5.51
CA GLY A 49 -24.52 -11.04 5.42
C GLY A 49 -23.14 -11.12 4.78
N PHE A 50 -22.36 -10.05 4.85
CA PHE A 50 -20.98 -10.04 4.36
C PHE A 50 -20.06 -10.94 5.17
N ASN A 51 -18.90 -11.25 4.58
CA ASN A 51 -17.87 -12.03 5.25
C ASN A 51 -17.43 -11.36 6.57
N PRO A 52 -17.45 -12.07 7.71
CA PRO A 52 -17.03 -11.52 9.00
C PRO A 52 -15.62 -10.90 9.01
N ARG A 53 -14.72 -11.34 8.10
CA ARG A 53 -13.37 -10.76 7.96
C ARG A 53 -13.37 -9.29 7.58
N LEU A 54 -14.44 -8.77 6.98
CA LEU A 54 -14.57 -7.34 6.70
C LEU A 54 -14.68 -6.51 7.98
N SER A 55 -15.31 -7.05 9.03
CA SER A 55 -15.30 -6.40 10.35
C SER A 55 -13.90 -6.38 10.96
N ASN A 56 -13.13 -7.47 10.80
CA ASN A 56 -11.74 -7.49 11.26
C ASN A 56 -10.86 -6.49 10.49
N ALA A 57 -11.13 -6.27 9.20
CA ALA A 57 -10.41 -5.28 8.40
C ALA A 57 -10.62 -3.84 8.92
N LEU A 58 -11.82 -3.53 9.44
CA LEU A 58 -12.08 -2.25 10.13
C LEU A 58 -11.23 -2.12 11.38
N ASP A 59 -11.22 -3.17 12.21
CA ASP A 59 -10.46 -3.18 13.46
C ASP A 59 -8.96 -3.06 13.17
N ALA A 60 -8.47 -3.75 12.13
CA ALA A 60 -7.08 -3.69 11.73
C ALA A 60 -6.64 -2.29 11.28
N GLN A 61 -7.46 -1.58 10.51
CA GLN A 61 -7.14 -0.22 10.09
C GLN A 61 -7.16 0.82 11.23
N ASN A 62 -7.88 0.54 12.32
CA ASN A 62 -8.04 1.50 13.43
C ASN A 62 -7.21 1.12 14.66
N LYS A 63 -6.49 -0.01 14.62
CA LYS A 63 -5.52 -0.36 15.66
C LYS A 63 -4.30 0.56 15.53
N THR A 64 -3.95 1.25 16.62
CA THR A 64 -2.88 2.26 16.65
C THR A 64 -1.52 1.72 17.10
N ASP A 65 -1.49 0.54 17.71
CA ASP A 65 -0.35 -0.01 18.46
C ASP A 65 0.14 -1.34 17.90
N TYR A 66 0.43 -1.38 16.60
CA TYR A 66 1.03 -2.56 15.98
C TYR A 66 2.48 -2.78 16.43
N THR A 67 2.80 -4.00 16.85
CA THR A 67 4.19 -4.40 17.07
C THR A 67 4.86 -4.75 15.73
N VAL A 68 6.20 -4.71 15.70
CA VAL A 68 6.97 -5.12 14.51
C VAL A 68 6.67 -6.58 14.14
N GLU A 69 6.51 -7.45 15.13
CA GLU A 69 6.18 -8.86 14.92
C GLU A 69 4.80 -9.05 14.28
N GLU A 70 3.79 -8.28 14.69
CA GLU A 70 2.48 -8.32 14.07
C GLU A 70 2.53 -7.89 12.60
N ILE A 71 3.27 -6.83 12.29
CA ILE A 71 3.47 -6.38 10.90
C ILE A 71 4.23 -7.44 10.10
N ASP A 72 5.25 -8.06 10.68
CA ASP A 72 6.01 -9.12 10.02
C ASP A 72 5.16 -10.36 9.74
N ASN A 73 4.16 -10.67 10.58
CA ASN A 73 3.19 -11.73 10.30
C ASN A 73 2.34 -11.42 9.06
N TYR A 74 1.94 -10.16 8.85
CA TYR A 74 1.28 -9.75 7.60
C TYR A 74 2.24 -9.79 6.41
N CYS A 75 3.51 -9.38 6.59
CA CYS A 75 4.52 -9.52 5.54
C CYS A 75 4.69 -10.98 5.10
N GLN A 76 4.58 -11.95 6.02
CA GLN A 76 4.63 -13.39 5.69
C GLN A 76 3.46 -13.88 4.83
N LEU A 77 2.31 -13.19 4.84
CA LEU A 77 1.20 -13.48 3.93
C LEU A 77 1.55 -13.15 2.48
N ILE A 78 2.43 -12.16 2.29
CA ILE A 78 2.81 -11.60 0.99
C ILE A 78 4.09 -12.24 0.46
N ASN A 79 5.12 -12.39 1.29
CA ASN A 79 6.48 -12.71 0.83
C ASN A 79 6.61 -14.10 0.18
N ARG A 80 5.62 -14.99 0.35
CA ARG A 80 5.55 -16.32 -0.27
C ARG A 80 4.56 -16.40 -1.43
N LEU A 81 4.06 -15.27 -1.92
CA LEU A 81 3.25 -15.23 -3.13
C LEU A 81 4.15 -15.25 -4.37
N ASN A 82 3.60 -15.65 -5.51
CA ASN A 82 4.30 -15.47 -6.78
C ASN A 82 4.51 -13.98 -7.06
N CYS A 83 5.66 -13.63 -7.61
CA CYS A 83 5.97 -12.26 -7.98
C CYS A 83 4.91 -11.71 -8.96
N PRO A 84 4.34 -10.52 -8.72
CA PRO A 84 3.34 -9.95 -9.63
C PRO A 84 3.91 -9.52 -10.98
N ILE A 85 5.25 -9.41 -11.11
CA ILE A 85 5.93 -8.93 -12.33
C ILE A 85 6.34 -10.11 -13.22
N CYS A 86 7.02 -11.13 -12.66
CA CYS A 86 7.56 -12.25 -13.43
C CYS A 86 6.88 -13.61 -13.13
N ASP A 87 5.90 -13.65 -12.22
CA ASP A 87 5.20 -14.86 -11.77
C ASP A 87 6.08 -15.94 -11.09
N SER A 88 7.37 -15.67 -10.87
CA SER A 88 8.27 -16.57 -10.14
C SER A 88 7.82 -16.78 -8.68
N ALA A 89 8.00 -18.00 -8.19
CA ALA A 89 7.77 -18.40 -6.79
C ALA A 89 9.07 -18.79 -6.06
N GLU A 90 10.23 -18.57 -6.69
CA GLU A 90 11.53 -19.02 -6.18
C GLU A 90 12.05 -18.11 -5.06
N ASP A 91 11.86 -16.79 -5.21
CA ASP A 91 12.36 -15.79 -4.27
C ASP A 91 11.30 -15.32 -3.29
N THR A 92 11.75 -14.88 -2.11
CA THR A 92 10.91 -14.15 -1.18
C THR A 92 10.63 -12.74 -1.70
N LEU A 93 9.35 -12.34 -1.70
CA LEU A 93 9.00 -10.99 -2.13
C LEU A 93 9.36 -9.97 -1.06
N ASN A 94 9.92 -8.85 -1.52
CA ASN A 94 10.16 -7.63 -0.77
C ASN A 94 9.43 -6.46 -1.41
N ALA A 95 9.71 -5.24 -0.94
CA ALA A 95 9.26 -4.03 -1.62
C ALA A 95 10.40 -3.05 -1.85
N THR A 96 10.28 -2.19 -2.86
CA THR A 96 11.19 -1.07 -3.08
C THR A 96 10.38 0.20 -3.25
N GLN A 97 11.00 1.34 -2.94
CA GLN A 97 10.51 2.62 -3.43
C GLN A 97 11.33 3.06 -4.64
N THR A 98 10.65 3.47 -5.70
CA THR A 98 11.25 4.12 -6.86
C THR A 98 11.00 5.62 -6.82
N MET A 99 11.91 6.39 -7.40
CA MET A 99 11.70 7.81 -7.67
C MET A 99 12.05 8.10 -9.12
N GLU A 100 11.08 8.60 -9.89
CA GLU A 100 11.29 9.04 -11.27
C GLU A 100 11.18 10.56 -11.33
N VAL A 101 12.13 11.20 -12.01
CA VAL A 101 12.16 12.65 -12.22
C VAL A 101 12.19 12.94 -13.71
N MET A 102 11.28 13.80 -14.15
CA MET A 102 11.31 14.41 -15.48
C MET A 102 11.31 15.92 -15.31
N SER A 103 12.27 16.57 -15.92
CA SER A 103 12.43 18.01 -15.88
C SER A 103 12.52 18.54 -17.29
N PHE A 104 11.80 19.62 -17.53
CA PHE A 104 11.87 20.46 -18.71
C PHE A 104 12.15 21.88 -18.22
N VAL A 105 12.81 22.72 -19.03
CA VAL A 105 13.34 24.05 -18.67
C VAL A 105 12.58 24.79 -17.55
N ILE A 106 11.24 24.84 -17.61
CA ILE A 106 10.38 25.56 -16.66
C ILE A 106 9.62 24.63 -15.69
N LEU A 107 9.46 23.34 -16.00
CA LEU A 107 8.61 22.40 -15.25
C LEU A 107 9.39 21.16 -14.81
N THR A 108 9.41 20.89 -13.51
CA THR A 108 9.93 19.64 -12.96
C THR A 108 8.81 18.84 -12.35
N GLN A 109 8.64 17.60 -12.80
CA GLN A 109 7.72 16.62 -12.26
C GLN A 109 8.50 15.44 -11.67
N TRP A 110 8.00 14.90 -10.58
CA TRP A 110 8.56 13.69 -9.99
C TRP A 110 7.44 12.85 -9.40
N LYS A 111 7.68 11.55 -9.31
CA LYS A 111 6.79 10.60 -8.64
C LYS A 111 7.60 9.63 -7.79
N LYS A 112 7.09 9.30 -6.61
CA LYS A 112 7.57 8.23 -5.75
C LYS A 112 6.52 7.13 -5.73
N LYS A 113 6.92 5.89 -5.93
CA LYS A 113 6.02 4.73 -5.91
C LYS A 113 6.67 3.57 -5.15
N VAL A 114 5.89 2.89 -4.31
CA VAL A 114 6.29 1.65 -3.65
C VAL A 114 5.82 0.49 -4.52
N HIS A 115 6.69 -0.48 -4.75
CA HIS A 115 6.44 -1.69 -5.55
C HIS A 115 6.75 -2.92 -4.73
N VAL A 116 5.98 -3.99 -4.90
CA VAL A 116 6.23 -5.30 -4.27
C VAL A 116 6.63 -6.33 -5.33
N GLY A 117 7.68 -7.11 -5.09
CA GLY A 117 8.22 -8.04 -6.09
C GLY A 117 9.42 -8.85 -5.60
N CYS A 118 9.94 -9.73 -6.46
CA CYS A 118 11.19 -10.43 -6.19
C CYS A 118 12.38 -9.48 -6.34
N PRO A 119 13.55 -9.78 -5.74
CA PRO A 119 14.69 -8.87 -5.72
C PRO A 119 15.12 -8.38 -7.12
N ASP A 120 15.18 -9.27 -8.10
CA ASP A 120 15.61 -8.95 -9.47
C ASP A 120 14.64 -7.98 -10.16
N CYS A 121 13.33 -8.21 -10.04
CA CYS A 121 12.33 -7.31 -10.62
C CYS A 121 12.32 -5.94 -9.93
N LEU A 122 12.55 -5.90 -8.62
CA LEU A 122 12.65 -4.63 -7.88
C LEU A 122 13.90 -3.84 -8.29
N ASP A 123 15.03 -4.53 -8.49
CA ASP A 123 16.25 -3.92 -9.00
C ASP A 123 16.08 -3.37 -10.41
N GLU A 124 15.36 -4.09 -11.28
CA GLU A 124 15.00 -3.62 -12.62
C GLU A 124 14.15 -2.35 -12.56
N LEU A 125 13.12 -2.31 -11.70
CA LEU A 125 12.31 -1.11 -11.48
C LEU A 125 13.14 0.08 -11.00
N ASN A 126 14.07 -0.14 -10.05
CA ASN A 126 14.98 0.91 -9.59
C ASN A 126 15.95 1.37 -10.69
N ASN A 127 16.49 0.46 -11.50
CA ASN A 127 17.38 0.79 -12.61
C ASN A 127 16.65 1.56 -13.73
N ASN A 128 15.41 1.18 -14.03
CA ASN A 128 14.55 1.89 -14.99
C ASN A 128 14.25 3.32 -14.51
N ALA A 129 13.87 3.48 -13.24
CA ALA A 129 13.61 4.78 -12.64
C ALA A 129 14.87 5.67 -12.58
N LEU A 130 16.02 5.06 -12.27
CA LEU A 130 17.34 5.69 -12.30
C LEU A 130 17.68 6.19 -13.71
N GLY A 131 17.59 5.32 -14.72
CA GLY A 131 17.89 5.65 -16.12
C GLY A 131 17.04 6.80 -16.65
N LYS A 132 15.72 6.76 -16.38
CA LYS A 132 14.80 7.87 -16.72
C LYS A 132 15.22 9.18 -16.06
N SER A 133 15.54 9.14 -14.76
CA SER A 133 15.92 10.34 -14.01
C SER A 133 17.25 10.91 -14.50
N ILE A 134 18.24 10.07 -14.82
CA ILE A 134 19.52 10.51 -15.40
C ILE A 134 19.33 11.10 -16.80
N ALA A 135 18.43 10.56 -17.62
CA ALA A 135 18.22 11.06 -18.98
C ALA A 135 17.37 12.35 -19.01
N LEU A 136 16.36 12.44 -18.16
CA LEU A 136 15.30 13.44 -18.26
C LEU A 136 15.23 14.42 -17.09
N GLY A 137 15.98 14.21 -16.01
CA GLY A 137 15.79 14.99 -14.78
C GLY A 137 16.55 16.31 -14.70
N TRP A 138 17.56 16.54 -15.53
CA TRP A 138 18.50 17.65 -15.35
C TRP A 138 18.09 18.97 -16.00
N TRP A 139 17.08 18.97 -16.87
CA TRP A 139 16.83 20.10 -17.79
C TRP A 139 16.21 21.35 -17.16
N GLY A 140 15.68 21.27 -15.94
CA GLY A 140 15.11 22.41 -15.20
C GLY A 140 16.02 22.88 -14.07
N PHE A 141 16.31 24.18 -14.05
CA PHE A 141 17.14 24.81 -13.01
C PHE A 141 16.27 25.57 -11.99
N PRO A 142 16.53 25.48 -10.67
CA PRO A 142 17.47 24.56 -10.00
C PRO A 142 16.84 23.19 -9.66
N TRP A 143 15.51 23.10 -9.72
CA TRP A 143 14.75 22.01 -9.12
C TRP A 143 14.99 20.64 -9.76
N GLY A 144 15.22 20.59 -11.08
CA GLY A 144 15.52 19.35 -11.80
C GLY A 144 16.79 18.69 -11.28
N MET A 145 17.88 19.46 -11.13
CA MET A 145 19.15 18.93 -10.62
C MET A 145 19.02 18.39 -9.20
N ILE A 146 18.40 19.16 -8.29
CA ILE A 146 18.23 18.75 -6.89
C ILE A 146 17.42 17.45 -6.80
N ARG A 147 16.28 17.38 -7.51
CA ARG A 147 15.42 16.19 -7.52
C ARG A 147 16.09 15.00 -8.18
N THR A 148 16.88 15.22 -9.23
CA THR A 148 17.58 14.14 -9.93
C THR A 148 18.65 13.51 -9.06
N ILE A 149 19.42 14.31 -8.31
CA ILE A 149 20.39 13.79 -7.35
C ILE A 149 19.68 12.97 -6.26
N GLU A 150 18.56 13.48 -5.72
CA GLU A 150 17.73 12.73 -4.75
C GLU A 150 17.28 11.38 -5.33
N ALA A 151 16.77 11.37 -6.57
CA ALA A 151 16.30 10.16 -7.24
C ALA A 151 17.41 9.14 -7.50
N ILE A 152 18.61 9.61 -7.90
CA ILE A 152 19.77 8.76 -8.11
C ILE A 152 20.16 8.05 -6.81
N ILE A 153 20.31 8.81 -5.73
CA ILE A 153 20.68 8.27 -4.41
C ILE A 153 19.64 7.26 -3.94
N LEU A 154 18.35 7.61 -4.03
CA LEU A 154 17.25 6.77 -3.58
C LEU A 154 17.20 5.44 -4.34
N ASN A 155 17.17 5.49 -5.69
CA ASN A 155 17.07 4.26 -6.48
C ASN A 155 18.31 3.36 -6.33
N ILE A 156 19.51 3.92 -6.15
CA ILE A 156 20.71 3.11 -5.91
C ILE A 156 20.68 2.48 -4.52
N LYS A 157 20.31 3.24 -3.49
CA LYS A 157 20.31 2.77 -2.10
C LYS A 157 19.29 1.64 -1.90
N ASN A 158 18.10 1.78 -2.46
CA ASN A 158 16.99 0.84 -2.22
C ASN A 158 17.24 -0.56 -2.80
N LYS A 159 18.09 -0.70 -3.83
CA LYS A 159 18.48 -2.01 -4.36
C LYS A 159 19.05 -2.94 -3.29
N ARG A 160 19.86 -2.41 -2.37
CA ARG A 160 20.44 -3.23 -1.30
C ARG A 160 19.38 -3.85 -0.38
N SER A 161 18.28 -3.15 -0.14
CA SER A 161 17.19 -3.66 0.70
C SER A 161 16.27 -4.65 -0.03
N ASN A 162 16.33 -4.74 -1.36
CA ASN A 162 15.50 -5.67 -2.13
C ASN A 162 15.89 -7.13 -1.86
N HIS A 163 17.18 -7.37 -1.58
CA HIS A 163 17.79 -8.69 -1.35
C HIS A 163 17.83 -9.12 0.13
N LEU A 164 17.07 -8.46 1.01
CA LEU A 164 17.02 -8.87 2.41
C LEU A 164 16.15 -10.12 2.57
N ASP A 165 16.65 -11.13 3.28
CA ASP A 165 15.88 -12.36 3.58
C ASP A 165 14.68 -12.10 4.51
N THR A 166 14.70 -10.96 5.22
CA THR A 166 13.61 -10.50 6.09
C THR A 166 12.87 -9.36 5.42
N PRO A 167 11.56 -9.17 5.73
CA PRO A 167 10.80 -8.03 5.23
C PRO A 167 11.57 -6.74 5.45
N ASN A 168 11.75 -5.95 4.40
CA ASN A 168 12.40 -4.65 4.52
C ASN A 168 11.40 -3.56 4.99
N GLU A 169 11.89 -2.36 5.24
CA GLU A 169 11.05 -1.24 5.72
C GLU A 169 9.93 -0.85 4.73
N PHE A 170 10.18 -0.98 3.42
CA PHE A 170 9.18 -0.68 2.40
C PHE A 170 8.05 -1.70 2.40
N LEU A 171 8.35 -2.99 2.60
CA LEU A 171 7.33 -4.02 2.67
C LEU A 171 6.47 -3.85 3.92
N ARG A 172 7.09 -3.54 5.07
CA ARG A 172 6.36 -3.19 6.29
C ARG A 172 5.47 -1.97 6.10
N SER A 173 5.99 -0.91 5.48
CA SER A 173 5.21 0.31 5.19
C SER A 173 4.04 0.03 4.25
N PHE A 174 4.25 -0.82 3.23
CA PHE A 174 3.19 -1.27 2.32
C PHE A 174 2.10 -2.03 3.08
N VAL A 175 2.48 -2.96 3.95
CA VAL A 175 1.57 -3.71 4.80
C VAL A 175 0.72 -2.78 5.67
N VAL A 176 1.34 -1.83 6.36
CA VAL A 176 0.62 -0.88 7.22
C VAL A 176 -0.40 -0.07 6.41
N THR A 177 -0.01 0.37 5.22
CA THR A 177 -0.89 1.18 4.35
C THR A 177 -2.08 0.37 3.81
N ASN A 178 -1.91 -0.94 3.60
CA ASN A 178 -2.92 -1.81 2.98
C ASN A 178 -3.51 -2.83 3.95
N ILE A 179 -3.36 -2.65 5.26
CA ILE A 179 -3.67 -3.67 6.26
C ILE A 179 -5.14 -4.13 6.24
N GLY A 180 -6.06 -3.22 5.89
CA GLY A 180 -7.48 -3.54 5.73
C GLY A 180 -7.75 -4.54 4.60
N GLN A 181 -7.18 -4.31 3.43
CA GLN A 181 -7.27 -5.25 2.30
C GLN A 181 -6.59 -6.58 2.65
N LEU A 182 -5.43 -6.55 3.29
CA LEU A 182 -4.69 -7.76 3.66
C LEU A 182 -5.48 -8.62 4.66
N GLU A 183 -6.06 -8.01 5.70
CA GLU A 183 -6.88 -8.71 6.69
C GLU A 183 -8.18 -9.27 6.07
N ALA A 184 -8.84 -8.50 5.20
CA ALA A 184 -10.04 -8.95 4.49
C ALA A 184 -9.78 -10.17 3.59
N HIS A 185 -8.60 -10.23 2.98
CA HIS A 185 -8.23 -11.23 1.98
C HIS A 185 -7.21 -12.27 2.45
N LYS A 186 -6.84 -12.33 3.74
CA LYS A 186 -5.77 -13.19 4.26
C LYS A 186 -5.86 -14.69 3.95
N ALA A 187 -7.06 -15.19 3.61
CA ALA A 187 -7.28 -16.58 3.24
C ALA A 187 -7.33 -16.83 1.72
N ASP A 188 -7.26 -15.78 0.91
CA ASP A 188 -7.36 -15.83 -0.55
C ASP A 188 -6.06 -15.32 -1.17
N ARG A 189 -5.17 -16.26 -1.51
CA ARG A 189 -3.85 -15.96 -2.09
C ARG A 189 -3.96 -15.21 -3.41
N SER A 190 -5.00 -15.47 -4.21
CA SER A 190 -5.21 -14.79 -5.49
C SER A 190 -5.57 -13.32 -5.28
N ARG A 191 -6.41 -13.03 -4.29
CA ARG A 191 -6.74 -11.64 -3.91
C ARG A 191 -5.55 -10.91 -3.28
N LEU A 192 -4.78 -11.56 -2.42
CA LEU A 192 -3.54 -10.96 -1.88
C LEU A 192 -2.54 -10.64 -2.99
N ARG A 193 -2.40 -11.53 -3.99
CA ARG A 193 -1.57 -11.27 -5.17
C ARG A 193 -2.09 -10.07 -5.96
N HIS A 194 -3.41 -9.91 -6.08
CA HIS A 194 -3.99 -8.76 -6.76
C HIS A 194 -3.66 -7.44 -6.04
N VAL A 195 -3.78 -7.40 -4.70
CA VAL A 195 -3.42 -6.22 -3.89
C VAL A 195 -1.98 -5.78 -4.12
N ILE A 196 -1.03 -6.72 -4.18
CA ILE A 196 0.37 -6.36 -4.46
C ILE A 196 0.61 -5.99 -5.94
N SER A 197 -0.22 -6.47 -6.88
CA SER A 197 -0.13 -6.09 -8.29
C SER A 197 -0.60 -4.66 -8.57
N GLU A 198 -1.52 -4.12 -7.76
CA GLU A 198 -1.98 -2.72 -7.87
C GLU A 198 -0.81 -1.73 -7.65
N THR A 199 0.30 -2.16 -7.04
CA THR A 199 1.50 -1.33 -6.90
C THR A 199 2.20 -1.00 -8.21
N LEU A 200 1.92 -1.77 -9.28
CA LEU A 200 2.56 -1.62 -10.59
C LEU A 200 1.85 -0.59 -11.48
N GLU A 201 0.62 -0.20 -11.15
CA GLU A 201 -0.19 0.81 -11.86
C GLU A 201 0.28 2.25 -11.54
#